data_AF-A0A944T027-F1
#
_entry.id   AF-A0A944T027-F1
#
_cell.length_a   1.000
_cell.length_b   1.000
_cell.length_c   1.000
_cell.angle_alpha   90.00
_cell.angle_beta   90.00
_cell.angle_gamma   90.00
#
_symmetry.space_group_name_H-M   'P 1'
#
loop_
_entity.id
_entity.type
_entity.pdbx_description
1 polymer ?
#
loop_
_entity_poly.entity_id
_entity_poly.type
_entity_poly.pdbx_seq_one_letter_code
_entity_poly.pdbx_strand_id
1 'polypeptide(L)'
;MKPGNPSMDAMREQRAFRVEFIEKQLGVIEARLDTLFKDKGGYSINKDGLIMPTQTEVKMDQSESDIFRESQEQVSSLFKELEVLKSQ
;
A
#
# COMPACT_ATOMS: atom_id res chain seq x y z
N MET A 1 9.97 -29.84 29.21
CA MET A 1 10.54 -28.90 28.22
C MET A 1 9.92 -27.54 28.47
N LYS A 2 10.70 -26.46 28.60
CA LYS A 2 10.13 -25.10 28.71
C LYS A 2 9.71 -24.63 27.32
N PRO A 3 8.53 -24.01 27.15
CA PRO A 3 8.14 -23.42 25.88
C PRO A 3 8.86 -22.09 25.67
N GLY A 4 9.11 -21.75 24.41
CA GLY A 4 9.20 -20.34 23.98
C GLY A 4 10.60 -19.75 23.88
N ASN A 5 11.17 -19.84 22.69
CA ASN A 5 11.59 -18.65 21.97
C ASN A 5 11.49 -18.97 20.46
N PRO A 6 10.72 -18.21 19.66
CA PRO A 6 10.79 -18.36 18.21
C PRO A 6 12.25 -18.17 17.79
N SER A 7 12.77 -19.02 16.91
CA SER A 7 14.13 -18.85 16.40
C SER A 7 14.21 -17.49 15.68
N MET A 8 15.37 -16.83 15.77
CA MET A 8 15.60 -15.57 15.02
C MET A 8 15.32 -15.75 13.52
N ASP A 9 15.53 -16.95 12.98
CA ASP A 9 15.21 -17.30 11.61
C ASP A 9 13.70 -17.38 11.36
N ALA A 10 12.92 -17.96 12.26
CA ALA A 10 11.45 -17.97 12.15
C ALA A 10 10.87 -16.54 12.19
N MET A 11 11.44 -15.65 13.01
CA MET A 11 11.05 -14.23 13.03
C MET A 11 11.43 -13.51 11.72
N ARG A 12 12.60 -13.82 11.16
CA ARG A 12 13.05 -13.28 9.86
C ARG A 12 12.14 -13.76 8.72
N GLU A 13 11.79 -15.04 8.69
CA GLU A 13 10.89 -15.62 7.68
C GLU A 13 9.47 -15.04 7.77
N GLN A 14 8.94 -14.88 8.99
CA GLN A 14 7.63 -14.25 9.20
C GLN A 14 7.61 -12.80 8.72
N ARG A 15 8.69 -12.04 8.99
CA ARG A 15 8.84 -10.66 8.52
C ARG A 15 8.89 -10.60 6.99
N ALA A 16 9.70 -11.45 6.36
CA ALA A 16 9.79 -11.51 4.89
C ALA A 16 8.43 -11.83 4.26
N PHE A 17 7.72 -12.83 4.79
CA PHE A 17 6.37 -13.17 4.34
C PHE A 17 5.40 -11.98 4.48
N ARG A 18 5.46 -11.24 5.59
CA ARG A 18 4.60 -10.09 5.82
C ARG A 18 4.89 -8.94 4.85
N VAL A 19 6.16 -8.67 4.57
CA VAL A 19 6.58 -7.68 3.56
C VAL A 19 6.04 -8.06 2.19
N GLU A 20 6.24 -9.30 1.75
CA GLU A 20 5.75 -9.78 0.45
C GLU A 20 4.21 -9.71 0.37
N PHE A 21 3.51 -10.03 1.45
CA PHE A 21 2.06 -9.92 1.52
C PHE A 21 1.58 -8.47 1.34
N ILE A 22 2.23 -7.51 2.01
CA ILE A 22 1.90 -6.09 1.87
C ILE A 22 2.19 -5.60 0.46
N GLU A 23 3.34 -5.98 -0.13
CA GLU A 23 3.68 -5.62 -1.52
C GLU A 23 2.63 -6.14 -2.51
N LYS A 24 2.11 -7.36 -2.31
CA LYS A 24 1.00 -7.90 -3.09
C LYS A 24 -0.29 -7.10 -2.92
N GLN A 25 -0.62 -6.67 -1.70
CA GLN A 25 -1.79 -5.83 -1.45
C GLN A 25 -1.66 -4.47 -2.11
N LEU A 26 -0.47 -3.85 -2.05
CA LEU A 26 -0.19 -2.61 -2.76
C LEU A 26 -0.39 -2.77 -4.27
N GLY A 27 0.10 -3.85 -4.88
CA GLY A 27 -0.12 -4.11 -6.31
C GLY A 27 -1.60 -4.24 -6.70
N VAL A 28 -2.46 -4.77 -5.82
CA VAL A 28 -3.92 -4.81 -6.07
C VAL A 28 -4.51 -3.40 -6.06
N ILE A 29 -4.06 -2.55 -5.14
CA ILE A 29 -4.53 -1.16 -5.05
C ILE A 29 -4.03 -0.35 -6.24
N GLU A 30 -2.76 -0.53 -6.64
CA GLU A 30 -2.17 0.08 -7.84
C GLU A 30 -2.97 -0.29 -9.09
N ALA A 31 -3.36 -1.56 -9.28
CA ALA A 31 -4.20 -1.96 -10.41
C ALA A 31 -5.59 -1.27 -10.41
N ARG A 32 -6.16 -1.03 -9.22
CA ARG A 32 -7.42 -0.28 -9.08
C ARG A 32 -7.22 1.20 -9.42
N LEU A 33 -6.10 1.80 -8.98
CA LEU A 33 -5.73 3.18 -9.30
C LEU A 33 -5.40 3.36 -10.79
N ASP A 34 -4.72 2.41 -11.41
CA ASP A 34 -4.44 2.39 -12.85
C ASP A 34 -5.75 2.43 -13.66
N THR A 35 -6.76 1.69 -13.20
CA THR A 35 -8.10 1.72 -13.80
C THR A 35 -8.77 3.08 -13.59
N LEU A 36 -8.72 3.62 -12.37
CA LEU A 36 -9.30 4.92 -12.03
C LEU A 36 -8.69 6.07 -12.85
N PHE A 37 -7.36 6.05 -13.02
CA PHE A 37 -6.59 7.12 -13.66
C PHE A 37 -6.27 6.89 -15.14
N LYS A 38 -6.73 5.79 -15.74
CA LYS A 38 -6.45 5.40 -17.14
C LYS A 38 -6.60 6.56 -18.14
N ASP A 39 -7.67 7.33 -17.99
CA ASP A 39 -8.01 8.45 -18.87
C ASP A 39 -7.85 9.82 -18.18
N LYS A 40 -7.22 9.86 -17.00
CA LYS A 40 -7.10 11.05 -16.13
C LYS A 40 -5.67 11.56 -15.96
N GLY A 41 -4.75 11.09 -16.81
CA GLY A 41 -3.37 11.56 -16.85
C GLY A 41 -2.42 10.93 -15.83
N GLY A 42 -2.85 9.89 -15.12
CA GLY A 42 -2.01 9.12 -14.21
C GLY A 42 -1.90 9.68 -12.78
N TYR A 43 -1.15 8.96 -11.97
CA TYR A 43 -0.88 9.26 -10.57
C TYR A 43 0.54 8.82 -10.21
N SER A 44 1.01 9.30 -9.06
CA SER A 44 2.21 8.79 -8.40
C SER A 44 1.91 8.57 -6.91
N ILE A 45 2.68 7.70 -6.26
CA ILE A 45 2.60 7.51 -4.81
C ILE A 45 3.91 8.01 -4.22
N ASN A 46 3.85 8.94 -3.27
CA ASN A 46 5.05 9.46 -2.63
C ASN A 46 5.55 8.49 -1.53
N LYS A 47 6.69 8.83 -0.91
CA LYS A 47 7.31 8.02 0.15
C LYS A 47 6.42 7.83 1.41
N ASP A 48 5.44 8.71 1.61
CA ASP A 48 4.53 8.71 2.76
C ASP A 48 3.23 7.94 2.46
N GLY A 49 3.12 7.33 1.27
CA GLY A 49 1.92 6.63 0.82
C GLY A 49 0.79 7.57 0.38
N LEU A 50 1.09 8.82 0.01
CA LEU A 50 0.11 9.75 -0.54
C LEU A 50 0.02 9.57 -2.07
N ILE A 51 -1.19 9.35 -2.56
CA ILE A 51 -1.52 9.26 -3.97
C ILE A 51 -1.68 10.69 -4.50
N MET A 52 -0.83 11.06 -5.45
CA MET A 52 -0.80 12.37 -6.08
C MET A 52 -1.18 12.25 -7.55
N PRO A 53 -2.36 12.77 -7.94
CA PRO A 53 -2.71 12.93 -9.35
C PRO A 53 -1.64 13.72 -10.09
N THR A 54 -1.28 13.30 -11.32
CA THR A 54 -0.29 14.03 -12.11
C THR A 54 -0.85 15.33 -12.70
N GLN A 55 -2.16 15.37 -12.95
CA GLN A 55 -2.84 16.58 -13.41
C GLN A 55 -3.41 17.38 -12.23
N THR A 56 -3.34 18.70 -12.33
CA THR A 56 -3.82 19.64 -11.31
C THR A 56 -5.33 19.59 -11.12
N GLU A 57 -6.08 19.23 -12.16
CA GLU A 57 -7.53 19.11 -12.12
C GLU A 57 -7.95 17.75 -12.67
N VAL A 58 -8.36 16.86 -11.76
CA VAL A 58 -8.91 15.55 -12.11
C VAL A 58 -10.39 15.54 -11.79
N LYS A 59 -11.21 15.39 -12.84
CA LYS A 59 -12.65 15.25 -12.67
C LYS A 59 -12.96 13.80 -12.28
N MET A 60 -13.53 13.63 -11.09
CA MET A 60 -14.02 12.36 -10.59
C MET A 60 -15.50 12.47 -10.31
N ASP A 61 -16.25 11.42 -10.64
CA ASP A 61 -17.60 11.28 -10.08
C ASP A 61 -17.55 10.84 -8.60
N GLN A 62 -18.72 10.69 -7.98
CA GLN A 62 -18.80 10.31 -6.57
C GLN A 62 -18.21 8.91 -6.32
N SER A 63 -18.47 7.95 -7.21
CA SER A 63 -17.98 6.58 -7.07
C SER A 63 -16.46 6.51 -7.22
N GLU A 64 -15.91 7.25 -8.16
CA GLU A 64 -14.47 7.42 -8.40
C GLU A 64 -13.78 8.09 -7.19
N SER A 65 -14.42 9.11 -6.61
CA SER A 65 -13.94 9.79 -5.42
C SER A 65 -13.92 8.87 -4.19
N ASP A 66 -14.94 8.03 -4.04
CA ASP A 66 -15.01 7.05 -2.95
C ASP A 66 -13.92 5.97 -3.11
N ILE A 67 -13.69 5.49 -4.35
CA ILE A 67 -12.60 4.56 -4.67
C ILE A 67 -11.24 5.20 -4.37
N PHE A 68 -11.04 6.46 -4.77
CA PHE A 68 -9.80 7.17 -4.52
C PHE A 68 -9.51 7.29 -3.02
N ARG A 69 -10.51 7.69 -2.23
CA ARG A 69 -10.39 7.83 -0.77
C ARG A 69 -10.06 6.49 -0.11
N GLU A 70 -10.78 5.42 -0.46
CA GLU A 70 -10.53 4.08 0.08
C GLU A 70 -9.11 3.62 -0.26
N SER A 71 -8.69 3.81 -1.51
CA SER A 71 -7.34 3.46 -1.96
C SER A 71 -6.27 4.26 -1.22
N GLN A 72 -6.50 5.55 -0.98
CA GLN A 72 -5.59 6.42 -0.23
C GLN A 72 -5.43 5.97 1.23
N GLU A 73 -6.52 5.58 1.89
CA GLU A 73 -6.47 5.05 3.27
C GLU A 73 -5.69 3.73 3.33
N GLN A 74 -5.93 2.83 2.37
CA GLN A 74 -5.25 1.54 2.28
C GLN A 74 -3.74 1.71 2.02
N VAL A 75 -3.35 2.50 1.03
CA VAL A 75 -1.93 2.76 0.71
C VAL A 75 -1.22 3.38 1.92
N SER A 76 -1.81 4.39 2.55
CA SER A 76 -1.20 5.03 3.72
C SER A 76 -0.99 4.06 4.89
N SER A 77 -1.97 3.18 5.14
CA SER A 77 -1.87 2.16 6.18
C SER A 77 -0.75 1.15 5.89
N LEU A 78 -0.68 0.63 4.66
CA LEU A 78 0.30 -0.36 4.24
C LEU A 78 1.73 0.20 4.21
N PHE A 79 1.92 1.46 3.80
CA PHE A 79 3.23 2.11 3.82
C PHE A 79 3.77 2.26 5.24
N LYS A 80 2.91 2.65 6.20
CA LYS A 80 3.30 2.72 7.62
C LYS A 80 3.67 1.34 8.17
N GLU A 81 2.92 0.30 7.81
CA GLU A 81 3.24 -1.07 8.22
C GLU A 81 4.59 -1.52 7.64
N LEU A 82 4.86 -1.24 6.36
CA LEU A 82 6.16 -1.52 5.75
C LEU A 82 7.31 -0.77 6.41
N GLU A 83 7.12 0.49 6.79
CA GLU A 83 8.14 1.29 7.48
C GLU A 83 8.49 0.68 8.85
N VAL A 84 7.48 0.29 9.63
CA VAL A 84 7.67 -0.42 10.91
C VAL A 84 8.39 -1.74 10.68
N LEU A 85 7.98 -2.51 9.68
CA LEU A 85 8.62 -3.78 9.37
C LEU A 85 10.05 -3.60 8.87
N LYS A 86 10.40 -2.53 8.15
CA LYS A 86 11.76 -2.29 7.63
C LYS A 86 12.73 -1.74 8.70
N SER A 87 12.21 -1.12 9.76
CA SER A 87 13.02 -0.55 10.85
C SER A 87 13.37 -1.53 11.99
N GLN A 88 12.72 -2.69 12.03
CA GLN A 88 13.05 -3.82 12.93
C GLN A 88 14.23 -4.65 12.41
#